data_AF-A0A453B5D7-F1
#
_entry.id   AF-A0A453B5D7-F1
#
_cell.length_a   1.000
_cell.length_b   1.000
_cell.length_c   1.000
_cell.angle_alpha   90.00
_cell.angle_beta   90.00
_cell.angle_gamma   90.00
#
_symmetry.space_group_name_H-M   'P 1'
#
loop_
_entity.id
_entity.type
_entity.pdbx_description
1 polymer ?
#
loop_
_entity_poly.entity_id
_entity_poly.type
_entity_poly.pdbx_seq_one_letter_code
_entity_poly.pdbx_strand_id
1 'polypeptide(L)'
;DIVSKREHLYQFWRSYIKRPMVLVGPSLGAAVAIDFAVNYPEAVSKLIFIGASVYAEGTKDMTRMPKFVPYAGVFVLKSLPLRLFATRLAFYKIPDGLFDWVQIGRLHCLLPWWEDATVNFMITGGYNVINQIKQQELPSAILRQVGQCGHIPHVEKPREAAKHVLDFLEGDSLDKADQASSLSSTLVST
;
A
#
# COMPACT_ATOMS: atom_id res chain seq x y z
N ASP A 1 12.34 8.30 10.64
CA ASP A 1 12.83 7.03 10.04
C ASP A 1 11.67 6.04 9.90
N ILE A 2 11.91 4.86 9.30
CA ILE A 2 10.89 3.82 9.04
C ILE A 2 10.33 3.23 10.34
N VAL A 3 11.20 2.96 11.33
CA VAL A 3 10.81 2.35 12.61
C VAL A 3 9.82 3.23 13.33
N SER A 4 10.07 4.55 13.40
CA SER A 4 9.15 5.50 14.00
C SER A 4 7.77 5.52 13.33
N LYS A 5 7.70 5.37 12.00
CA LYS A 5 6.41 5.32 11.27
C LYS A 5 5.66 4.03 11.57
N ARG A 6 6.38 2.91 11.57
CA ARG A 6 5.84 1.60 11.90
C ARG A 6 5.28 1.55 13.31
N GLU A 7 6.03 2.08 14.28
CA GLU A 7 5.60 2.18 15.68
C GLU A 7 4.38 3.09 15.84
N HIS A 8 4.30 4.19 15.09
CA HIS A 8 3.13 5.06 15.08
C HIS A 8 1.87 4.30 14.63
N LEU A 9 1.96 3.50 13.56
CA LEU A 9 0.86 2.65 13.10
C LEU A 9 0.49 1.59 14.15
N TYR A 10 1.49 1.01 14.82
CA TYR A 10 1.27 0.01 15.85
C TYR A 10 0.55 0.60 17.06
N GLN A 11 0.95 1.79 17.52
CA GLN A 11 0.28 2.48 18.63
C GLN A 11 -1.16 2.85 18.27
N PHE A 12 -1.43 3.26 17.04
CA PHE A 12 -2.80 3.48 16.56
C PHE A 12 -3.63 2.19 16.63
N TRP A 13 -3.11 1.08 16.10
CA TRP A 13 -3.76 -0.22 16.17
C TRP A 13 -4.02 -0.66 17.61
N ARG A 14 -2.99 -0.62 18.47
CA ARG A 14 -3.05 -1.02 19.87
C ARG A 14 -4.02 -0.18 20.68
N SER A 15 -4.17 1.09 20.34
CA SER A 15 -5.06 2.02 21.06
C SER A 15 -6.52 1.89 20.63
N TYR A 16 -6.77 1.73 19.32
CA TYR A 16 -8.12 1.89 18.76
C TYR A 16 -8.70 0.64 18.09
N ILE A 17 -7.87 -0.21 17.48
CA ILE A 17 -8.35 -1.36 16.71
C ILE A 17 -8.35 -2.63 17.55
N LYS A 18 -7.23 -2.94 18.24
CA LYS A 18 -7.09 -4.01 19.26
C LYS A 18 -7.52 -5.42 18.80
N ARG A 19 -7.51 -5.67 17.49
CA ARG A 19 -7.83 -6.96 16.89
C ARG A 19 -7.12 -7.12 15.56
N PRO A 20 -6.83 -8.36 15.11
CA PRO A 20 -6.26 -8.59 13.79
C PRO A 20 -7.08 -7.91 12.70
N MET A 21 -6.43 -7.14 11.83
CA MET A 21 -7.07 -6.40 10.75
C MET A 21 -6.69 -6.94 9.38
N VAL A 22 -7.57 -6.71 8.40
CA VAL A 22 -7.22 -6.82 6.99
C VAL A 22 -6.49 -5.53 6.61
N LEU A 23 -5.22 -5.63 6.23
CA LEU A 23 -4.39 -4.48 5.89
C LEU A 23 -4.30 -4.34 4.37
N VAL A 24 -4.74 -3.19 3.85
CA VAL A 24 -4.75 -2.89 2.41
C VAL A 24 -3.65 -1.88 2.09
N GLY A 25 -2.69 -2.28 1.25
CA GLY A 25 -1.55 -1.47 0.84
C GLY A 25 -1.59 -1.12 -0.65
N PRO A 26 -2.07 0.07 -1.05
CA PRO A 26 -1.98 0.53 -2.43
C PRO A 26 -0.60 1.10 -2.75
N SER A 27 -0.03 0.75 -3.90
CA SER A 27 1.24 1.29 -4.41
C SER A 27 2.39 1.19 -3.39
N LEU A 28 3.01 2.31 -2.99
CA LEU A 28 4.02 2.35 -1.93
C LEU A 28 3.48 1.85 -0.57
N GLY A 29 2.17 2.00 -0.33
CA GLY A 29 1.50 1.47 0.85
C GLY A 29 1.61 -0.05 0.98
N ALA A 30 1.87 -0.78 -0.11
CA ALA A 30 2.17 -2.21 -0.05
C ALA A 30 3.48 -2.48 0.71
N ALA A 31 4.52 -1.66 0.49
CA ALA A 31 5.78 -1.78 1.23
C ALA A 31 5.58 -1.48 2.72
N VAL A 32 4.79 -0.46 3.04
CA VAL A 32 4.42 -0.13 4.43
C VAL A 32 3.64 -1.29 5.08
N ALA A 33 2.70 -1.89 4.35
CA ALA A 33 1.89 -3.01 4.83
C ALA A 33 2.72 -4.26 5.08
N ILE A 34 3.68 -4.57 4.20
CA ILE A 34 4.62 -5.69 4.37
C ILE A 34 5.49 -5.46 5.60
N ASP A 35 6.13 -4.28 5.72
CA ASP A 35 6.95 -3.95 6.89
C ASP A 35 6.15 -4.07 8.20
N PHE A 36 4.92 -3.57 8.20
CA PHE A 36 4.04 -3.67 9.38
C PHE A 36 3.69 -5.12 9.72
N ALA A 37 3.26 -5.92 8.76
CA ALA A 37 2.83 -7.30 8.99
C ALA A 37 4.00 -8.23 9.40
N VAL A 38 5.21 -7.99 8.88
CA VAL A 38 6.41 -8.75 9.26
C VAL A 38 6.75 -8.53 10.74
N ASN A 39 6.59 -7.30 11.24
CA ASN A 39 7.02 -6.93 12.59
C ASN A 39 5.91 -7.07 13.64
N TYR A 40 4.64 -7.00 13.23
CA TYR A 40 3.47 -7.14 14.11
C TYR A 40 2.45 -8.12 13.49
N PRO A 41 2.82 -9.41 13.29
CA PRO A 41 1.94 -10.39 12.65
C PRO A 41 0.64 -10.61 13.44
N GLU A 42 0.63 -10.37 14.76
CA GLU A 42 -0.58 -10.44 15.58
C GLU A 42 -1.62 -9.36 15.24
N ALA A 43 -1.19 -8.26 14.62
CA ALA A 43 -2.06 -7.16 14.23
C ALA A 43 -2.71 -7.36 12.87
N VAL A 44 -2.23 -8.29 12.04
CA VAL A 44 -2.63 -8.43 10.64
C VAL A 44 -3.15 -9.84 10.37
N SER A 45 -4.42 -9.96 10.02
CA SER A 45 -5.01 -11.25 9.62
C SER A 45 -4.80 -11.55 8.13
N LYS A 46 -4.81 -10.51 7.30
CA LYS A 46 -4.73 -10.62 5.83
C LYS A 46 -4.05 -9.39 5.23
N LEU A 47 -3.36 -9.61 4.13
CA LEU A 47 -2.74 -8.56 3.31
C LEU A 47 -3.41 -8.48 1.94
N ILE A 48 -3.78 -7.27 1.53
CA ILE A 48 -4.31 -6.99 0.19
C ILE A 48 -3.46 -5.90 -0.43
N PHE A 49 -2.97 -6.14 -1.65
CA PHE A 49 -2.17 -5.17 -2.38
C PHE A 49 -2.90 -4.66 -3.62
N ILE A 50 -2.78 -3.36 -3.88
CA ILE A 50 -3.40 -2.71 -5.04
C ILE A 50 -2.33 -1.96 -5.81
N GLY A 51 -1.97 -2.41 -7.02
CA GLY A 51 -0.94 -1.77 -7.84
C GLY A 51 0.40 -1.63 -7.11
N ALA A 52 0.84 -2.68 -6.40
CA ALA A 52 1.98 -2.66 -5.50
C ALA A 52 3.27 -2.19 -6.17
N SER A 53 3.99 -1.29 -5.49
CA SER A 53 5.32 -0.81 -5.92
C SER A 53 6.34 -1.11 -4.83
N VAL A 54 6.62 -2.40 -4.63
CA VAL A 54 7.43 -2.92 -3.51
C VAL A 54 8.91 -3.14 -3.85
N TYR A 55 9.22 -3.22 -5.15
CA TYR A 55 10.58 -3.44 -5.68
C TYR A 55 11.24 -2.14 -6.16
N ALA A 56 10.67 -0.98 -5.86
CA ALA A 56 11.42 0.25 -5.99
C ALA A 56 12.58 0.16 -4.99
N GLU A 57 13.78 -0.19 -5.46
CA GLU A 57 15.01 0.08 -4.74
C GLU A 57 14.91 1.55 -4.35
N GLY A 58 14.67 1.81 -3.06
CA GLY A 58 14.43 3.16 -2.56
C GLY A 58 15.51 4.10 -3.10
N THR A 59 15.18 5.38 -3.24
CA THR A 59 16.02 6.42 -3.88
C THR A 59 17.52 6.17 -3.71
N LYS A 60 18.11 5.49 -4.70
CA LYS A 60 19.50 5.02 -4.65
C LYS A 60 20.43 6.17 -4.28
N ASP A 61 21.16 5.99 -3.18
CA ASP A 61 22.26 6.82 -2.67
C ASP A 61 22.08 8.35 -2.79
N MET A 62 20.85 8.85 -2.62
CA MET A 62 20.57 10.30 -2.52
C MET A 62 21.15 10.92 -1.23
N THR A 63 21.57 10.08 -0.28
CA THR A 63 22.35 10.42 0.91
C THR A 63 23.64 11.17 0.61
N ARG A 64 24.27 10.90 -0.55
CA ARG A 64 25.55 11.49 -0.96
C ARG A 64 25.41 12.77 -1.79
N MET A 65 24.19 13.15 -2.16
CA MET A 65 23.96 14.33 -2.98
C MET A 65 23.86 15.59 -2.11
N PRO A 66 24.36 16.76 -2.57
CA PRO A 66 24.11 18.02 -1.91
C PRO A 66 22.60 18.27 -1.71
N LYS A 67 22.19 18.72 -0.52
CA LYS A 67 20.76 18.86 -0.15
C LYS A 67 19.93 19.64 -1.16
N PHE A 68 20.49 20.61 -1.88
CA PHE A 68 19.74 21.37 -2.89
C PHE A 68 19.20 20.50 -4.04
N VAL A 69 19.83 19.36 -4.33
CA VAL A 69 19.41 18.44 -5.40
C VAL A 69 18.05 17.78 -5.08
N PRO A 70 17.87 17.09 -3.93
CA PRO A 70 16.55 16.57 -3.56
C PRO A 70 15.51 17.68 -3.42
N TYR A 71 15.85 18.87 -2.92
CA TYR A 71 14.90 20.00 -2.90
C TYR A 71 14.49 20.43 -4.31
N ALA A 72 15.41 20.53 -5.26
CA ALA A 72 15.08 20.82 -6.65
C ALA A 72 14.18 19.73 -7.26
N GLY A 73 14.46 18.46 -6.99
CA GLY A 73 13.62 17.34 -7.41
C GLY A 73 12.20 17.43 -6.83
N VAL A 74 12.07 17.75 -5.54
CA VAL A 74 10.78 17.96 -4.86
C VAL A 74 10.01 19.15 -5.43
N PHE A 75 10.70 20.23 -5.80
CA PHE A 75 10.08 21.36 -6.49
C PHE A 75 9.50 20.95 -7.86
N VAL A 76 10.22 20.11 -8.62
CA VAL A 76 9.70 19.53 -9.86
C VAL A 76 8.50 18.61 -9.59
N LEU A 77 8.55 17.78 -8.54
CA LEU A 77 7.42 16.92 -8.13
C LEU A 77 6.15 17.72 -7.76
N LYS A 78 6.33 18.91 -7.20
CA LYS A 78 5.26 19.86 -6.86
C LYS A 78 4.65 20.56 -8.07
N SER A 79 5.34 20.58 -9.21
CA SER A 79 4.96 21.38 -10.39
C SER A 79 3.63 20.90 -11.00
N LEU A 80 2.79 21.86 -11.39
CA LEU A 80 1.50 21.55 -12.02
C LEU A 80 1.65 20.72 -13.32
N PRO A 81 2.62 20.99 -14.22
CA PRO A 81 2.82 20.17 -15.41
C PRO A 81 3.13 18.70 -15.09
N LEU A 82 3.99 18.44 -14.10
CA LEU A 82 4.28 17.06 -13.72
C LEU A 82 3.08 16.39 -13.07
N ARG A 83 2.31 17.12 -12.25
CA ARG A 83 1.09 16.58 -11.63
C ARG A 83 0.00 16.27 -12.65
N LEU A 84 -0.15 17.10 -13.69
CA LEU A 84 -1.01 16.82 -14.84
C LEU A 84 -0.58 15.53 -15.55
N PHE A 85 0.71 15.41 -15.85
CA PHE A 85 1.26 14.22 -16.52
C PHE A 85 1.09 12.95 -15.67
N ALA A 86 1.46 12.99 -14.39
CA ALA A 86 1.32 11.87 -13.47
C ALA A 86 -0.15 11.45 -13.29
N THR A 87 -1.08 12.40 -13.22
CA THR A 87 -2.52 12.10 -13.15
C THR A 87 -2.98 11.41 -14.43
N ARG A 88 -2.55 11.88 -15.61
CA ARG A 88 -2.87 11.22 -16.89
C ARG A 88 -2.34 9.78 -16.95
N LEU A 89 -1.16 9.51 -16.40
CA LEU A 89 -0.60 8.15 -16.34
C LEU A 89 -1.32 7.25 -15.33
N ALA A 90 -1.92 7.83 -14.29
CA ALA A 90 -2.58 7.06 -13.24
C ALA A 90 -3.94 6.49 -13.67
N PHE A 91 -4.64 7.11 -14.63
CA PHE A 91 -5.95 6.67 -15.09
C PHE A 91 -5.89 5.95 -16.44
N TYR A 92 -6.80 5.00 -16.66
CA TYR A 92 -6.93 4.31 -17.95
C TYR A 92 -7.42 5.24 -19.06
N LYS A 93 -8.38 6.11 -18.74
CA LYS A 93 -8.91 7.15 -19.61
C LYS A 93 -8.75 8.49 -18.93
N ILE A 94 -8.64 9.56 -19.71
CA ILE A 94 -8.63 10.92 -19.16
C ILE A 94 -9.93 11.10 -18.35
N PRO A 95 -9.83 11.37 -17.04
CA PRO A 95 -11.02 11.53 -16.23
C PRO A 95 -11.69 12.86 -16.54
N ASP A 96 -13.03 12.89 -16.43
CA ASP A 96 -13.77 14.14 -16.36
C ASP A 96 -13.28 14.95 -15.14
N GLY A 97 -13.19 16.26 -15.29
CA GLY A 97 -12.64 17.12 -14.24
C GLY A 97 -11.15 16.83 -13.97
N LEU A 98 -10.33 16.61 -15.01
CA LEU A 98 -8.89 16.36 -14.88
C LEU A 98 -8.18 17.32 -13.92
N PHE A 99 -8.55 18.60 -13.94
CA PHE A 99 -7.98 19.59 -13.03
C PHE A 99 -8.31 19.31 -11.56
N ASP A 100 -9.53 18.86 -11.24
CA ASP A 100 -9.90 18.52 -9.88
C ASP A 100 -9.07 17.34 -9.37
N TRP A 101 -8.87 16.31 -10.21
CA TRP A 101 -7.99 15.18 -9.89
C TRP A 101 -6.55 15.60 -9.64
N VAL A 102 -6.03 16.51 -10.47
CA VAL A 102 -4.69 17.08 -10.28
C VAL A 102 -4.59 17.85 -8.98
N GLN A 103 -5.61 18.65 -8.65
CA GLN A 103 -5.64 19.43 -7.42
C GLN A 103 -5.71 18.52 -6.19
N ILE A 104 -6.62 17.54 -6.18
CA ILE A 104 -6.73 16.52 -5.12
C ILE A 104 -5.41 15.77 -4.96
N GLY A 105 -4.84 15.28 -6.06
CA GLY A 105 -3.57 14.55 -6.07
C GLY A 105 -2.38 15.41 -5.61
N ARG A 106 -2.49 16.73 -5.70
CA ARG A 106 -1.45 17.70 -5.32
C ARG A 106 -1.62 18.28 -3.91
N LEU A 107 -2.76 18.11 -3.25
CA LEU A 107 -3.04 18.74 -1.95
C LEU A 107 -1.92 18.56 -0.93
N HIS A 108 -1.36 17.35 -0.83
CA HIS A 108 -0.28 17.07 0.11
C HIS A 108 1.00 17.88 -0.18
N CYS A 109 1.27 18.25 -1.45
CA CYS A 109 2.40 19.11 -1.82
C CYS A 109 2.25 20.57 -1.37
N LEU A 110 1.04 20.97 -0.98
CA LEU A 110 0.75 22.34 -0.53
C LEU A 110 0.96 22.51 0.97
N LEU A 111 1.21 21.42 1.69
CA LEU A 111 1.50 21.47 3.12
C LEU A 111 2.91 22.01 3.36
N PRO A 112 3.12 22.90 4.35
CA PRO A 112 4.39 23.59 4.53
C PRO A 112 5.55 22.65 4.89
N TRP A 113 5.26 21.49 5.48
CA TRP A 113 6.24 20.47 5.84
C TRP A 113 6.47 19.39 4.76
N TRP A 114 5.74 19.43 3.64
CA TRP A 114 5.79 18.34 2.66
C TRP A 114 7.15 18.22 1.98
N GLU A 115 7.78 19.36 1.67
CA GLU A 115 9.06 19.37 0.97
C GLU A 115 10.14 18.72 1.84
N ASP A 116 10.28 19.17 3.09
CA ASP A 116 11.20 18.62 4.08
C ASP A 116 10.94 17.12 4.33
N ALA A 117 9.67 16.73 4.46
CA ALA A 117 9.29 15.33 4.69
C ALA A 117 9.66 14.44 3.49
N THR A 118 9.48 14.94 2.27
CA THR A 118 9.80 14.21 1.04
C THR A 118 11.30 14.10 0.84
N VAL A 119 12.04 15.19 1.03
CA VAL A 119 13.51 15.17 1.01
C VAL A 119 14.04 14.21 2.07
N ASN A 120 13.51 14.25 3.30
CA ASN A 120 13.90 13.32 4.36
C ASN A 120 13.64 11.87 3.95
N PHE A 121 12.45 11.57 3.41
CA PHE A 121 12.11 10.24 2.91
C PHE A 121 13.12 9.77 1.84
N MET A 122 13.47 10.61 0.88
CA MET A 122 14.43 10.29 -0.18
C MET A 122 15.84 10.05 0.37
N ILE A 123 16.31 10.92 1.27
CA ILE A 123 17.65 10.81 1.86
C ILE A 123 17.75 9.60 2.79
N THR A 124 16.68 9.20 3.48
CA THR A 124 16.69 8.00 4.34
C THR A 124 16.48 6.69 3.57
N GLY A 125 16.47 6.71 2.23
CA GLY A 125 16.31 5.51 1.40
C GLY A 125 14.87 5.02 1.24
N GLY A 126 13.88 5.85 1.58
CA GLY A 126 12.47 5.54 1.43
C GLY A 126 11.97 4.37 2.28
N TYR A 127 11.01 3.60 1.76
CA TYR A 127 10.56 2.33 2.34
C TYR A 127 11.12 1.18 1.48
N ASN A 128 12.19 0.55 1.94
CA ASN A 128 12.81 -0.59 1.25
C ASN A 128 12.49 -1.88 2.01
N VAL A 129 11.66 -2.74 1.38
CA VAL A 129 11.23 -4.02 1.96
C VAL A 129 11.71 -5.25 1.18
N ILE A 130 12.69 -5.08 0.28
CA ILE A 130 13.13 -6.15 -0.63
C ILE A 130 13.62 -7.38 0.14
N ASN A 131 14.31 -7.19 1.25
CA ASN A 131 14.83 -8.29 2.06
C ASN A 131 13.70 -9.04 2.79
N GLN A 132 12.69 -8.32 3.29
CA GLN A 132 11.51 -8.90 3.93
C GLN A 132 10.71 -9.75 2.94
N ILE A 133 10.56 -9.29 1.70
CA ILE A 133 9.86 -10.04 0.65
C ILE A 133 10.58 -11.34 0.32
N LYS A 134 11.91 -11.33 0.20
CA LYS A 134 12.70 -12.53 -0.11
C LYS A 134 12.61 -13.60 0.98
N GLN A 135 12.30 -13.21 2.22
CA GLN A 135 12.21 -14.10 3.37
C GLN A 135 10.81 -14.65 3.62
N GLN A 136 9.78 -14.14 2.91
CA GLN A 136 8.40 -14.55 3.08
C GLN A 136 7.84 -15.13 1.78
N GLU A 137 7.64 -16.45 1.76
CA GLU A 137 6.68 -17.04 0.83
C GLU A 137 5.28 -16.63 1.31
N LEU A 138 4.43 -16.15 0.39
CA LEU A 138 3.02 -15.86 0.67
C LEU A 138 2.21 -17.11 0.33
N PRO A 139 1.97 -18.02 1.29
CA PRO A 139 1.15 -19.20 1.03
C PRO A 139 -0.25 -18.73 0.59
N SER A 140 -0.77 -19.35 -0.46
CA SER A 140 -2.11 -19.06 -1.00
C SER A 140 -2.31 -17.64 -1.54
N ALA A 141 -1.26 -16.99 -2.05
CA ALA A 141 -1.39 -15.70 -2.72
C ALA A 141 -2.27 -15.79 -3.97
N ILE A 142 -3.25 -14.89 -4.08
CA ILE A 142 -4.15 -14.78 -5.24
C ILE A 142 -3.84 -13.49 -5.99
N LEU A 143 -3.58 -13.60 -7.29
CA LEU A 143 -3.48 -12.45 -8.18
C LEU A 143 -4.80 -12.25 -8.94
N ARG A 144 -5.38 -11.06 -8.85
CA ARG A 144 -6.56 -10.63 -9.62
C ARG A 144 -6.19 -9.46 -10.52
N GLN A 145 -6.58 -9.51 -11.78
CA GLN A 145 -6.39 -8.43 -12.74
C GLN A 145 -7.70 -7.69 -12.96
N VAL A 146 -7.65 -6.36 -12.91
CA VAL A 146 -8.78 -5.48 -13.25
C VAL A 146 -8.56 -4.97 -14.67
N GLY A 147 -9.45 -5.36 -15.58
CA GLY A 147 -9.33 -4.99 -16.99
C GLY A 147 -9.68 -3.53 -17.26
N GLN A 148 -9.05 -2.93 -18.29
CA GLN A 148 -9.35 -1.55 -18.73
C GLN A 148 -9.31 -0.55 -17.57
N CYS A 149 -8.24 -0.63 -16.79
CA CYS A 149 -8.04 0.13 -15.57
C CYS A 149 -6.59 0.63 -15.49
N GLY A 150 -6.40 1.83 -14.94
CA GLY A 150 -5.11 2.40 -14.65
C GLY A 150 -4.59 1.94 -13.30
N HIS A 151 -3.77 2.78 -12.68
CA HIS A 151 -3.03 2.47 -11.45
C HIS A 151 -3.91 2.38 -10.20
N ILE A 152 -5.11 2.94 -10.24
CA ILE A 152 -6.00 3.11 -9.07
C ILE A 152 -7.36 2.41 -9.27
N PRO A 153 -7.39 1.06 -9.32
CA PRO A 153 -8.64 0.32 -9.57
C PRO A 153 -9.73 0.53 -8.53
N HIS A 154 -9.37 0.83 -7.28
CA HIS A 154 -10.33 1.18 -6.23
C HIS A 154 -11.05 2.51 -6.48
N VAL A 155 -10.52 3.36 -7.36
CA VAL A 155 -11.15 4.62 -7.81
C VAL A 155 -11.85 4.43 -9.15
N GLU A 156 -11.20 3.80 -10.14
CA GLU A 156 -11.74 3.67 -11.50
C GLU A 156 -12.78 2.56 -11.66
N LYS A 157 -12.63 1.46 -10.93
CA LYS A 157 -13.48 0.26 -11.00
C LYS A 157 -13.88 -0.19 -9.59
N PRO A 158 -14.49 0.70 -8.77
CA PRO A 158 -14.68 0.46 -7.33
C PRO A 158 -15.50 -0.81 -7.05
N ARG A 159 -16.50 -1.12 -7.88
CA ARG A 159 -17.32 -2.34 -7.73
C ARG A 159 -16.54 -3.62 -7.98
N GLU A 160 -15.69 -3.63 -9.01
CA GLU A 160 -14.86 -4.79 -9.37
C GLU A 160 -13.74 -4.99 -8.35
N ALA A 161 -13.06 -3.90 -7.96
CA ALA A 161 -12.06 -3.92 -6.90
C ALA A 161 -12.67 -4.41 -5.58
N ALA A 162 -13.84 -3.90 -5.18
CA ALA A 162 -14.53 -4.34 -3.97
C ALA A 162 -14.95 -5.81 -4.06
N LYS A 163 -15.44 -6.27 -5.22
CA LYS A 163 -15.77 -7.69 -5.44
C LYS A 163 -14.55 -8.59 -5.20
N HIS A 164 -13.40 -8.26 -5.77
CA HIS A 164 -12.18 -9.06 -5.55
C HIS A 164 -11.74 -9.09 -4.10
N VAL A 165 -11.91 -7.98 -3.37
CA VAL A 165 -11.65 -7.92 -1.93
C VAL A 165 -12.62 -8.84 -1.19
N LEU A 166 -13.92 -8.72 -1.45
CA LEU A 166 -14.95 -9.54 -0.79
C LEU A 166 -14.77 -11.03 -1.05
N ASP A 167 -14.55 -11.42 -2.31
CA ASP A 167 -14.30 -12.83 -2.69
C ASP A 167 -13.10 -13.41 -1.91
N PHE A 168 -12.04 -12.61 -1.69
CA PHE A 168 -10.87 -13.03 -0.91
C PHE A 168 -11.15 -13.13 0.60
N LEU A 169 -12.08 -12.31 1.13
CA LEU A 169 -12.49 -12.38 2.53
C LEU A 169 -13.46 -13.54 2.79
N GLU A 170 -14.31 -13.85 1.82
CA GLU A 170 -15.30 -14.93 1.91
C GLU A 170 -14.69 -16.33 1.78
N GLY A 171 -13.64 -16.50 0.96
CA GLY A 171 -12.95 -17.80 0.81
C GLY A 171 -12.52 -18.43 2.14
N ASP A 172 -12.08 -17.63 3.10
CA ASP A 172 -11.72 -18.10 4.44
C ASP A 172 -12.90 -18.59 5.28
N SER A 173 -14.09 -18.05 5.05
CA SER A 173 -15.28 -18.43 5.81
C SER A 173 -15.70 -19.86 5.45
N LEU A 174 -15.52 -20.24 4.19
CA LEU A 174 -15.76 -21.58 3.69
C LEU A 174 -14.68 -22.55 4.18
N ASP A 175 -13.40 -22.18 4.07
CA ASP A 175 -12.29 -23.02 4.55
C ASP A 175 -12.38 -23.31 6.07
N LYS A 176 -12.79 -22.31 6.87
CA LYS A 176 -13.01 -22.49 8.32
C LYS A 176 -14.24 -23.33 8.63
N ALA A 177 -15.31 -23.22 7.85
CA ALA A 177 -16.50 -24.05 8.00
C ALA A 177 -16.23 -25.51 7.63
N ASP A 178 -15.42 -25.74 6.59
CA ASP A 178 -15.00 -27.07 6.15
C ASP A 178 -14.02 -27.73 7.14
N GLN A 179 -13.12 -26.95 7.74
CA GLN A 179 -12.28 -27.44 8.84
C GLN A 179 -13.08 -27.73 10.13
N ALA A 180 -14.04 -26.88 10.49
CA ALA A 180 -14.89 -27.12 11.67
C ALA A 180 -15.81 -28.34 11.49
N SER A 181 -16.36 -28.55 10.28
CA SER A 181 -17.22 -29.69 9.97
C SER A 181 -16.44 -31.01 9.92
N SER A 182 -15.22 -31.00 9.36
CA SER A 182 -14.33 -32.17 9.36
C SER A 182 -13.90 -32.57 10.78
N LEU A 183 -13.50 -31.62 11.63
CA LEU A 183 -13.17 -31.88 13.05
C LEU A 183 -14.37 -32.46 13.83
N SER A 184 -15.58 -31.95 13.60
CA SER A 184 -16.80 -32.49 14.21
C SER A 184 -17.11 -33.91 13.73
N SER A 185 -16.83 -34.25 12.47
CA SER A 185 -17.06 -35.61 11.95
C SER A 185 -16.10 -36.65 12.53
N THR A 186 -14.86 -36.25 12.85
CA THR A 186 -13.86 -37.11 13.48
C THR A 186 -14.17 -37.41 14.95
N LEU A 187 -14.68 -36.41 15.69
CA LEU A 187 -15.07 -36.56 17.10
C LEU A 187 -16.34 -37.42 17.32
N VAL A 188 -17.20 -37.54 16.30
CA VAL A 188 -18.41 -38.39 16.37
C VAL A 188 -18.09 -39.86 15.99
N SER A 189 -16.91 -40.12 15.43
CA SER A 189 -16.47 -41.46 14.99
C SER A 189 -15.46 -42.12 15.94
N THR A 190 -15.24 -41.56 17.13
CA THR A 190 -14.43 -42.14 18.23
C THR A 190 -15.30 -42.42 19.44
#